data_AF-A0A0G1BDD4-F1
#
_entry.id   AF-A0A0G1BDD4-F1
#
_cell.length_a   1.000
_cell.length_b   1.000
_cell.length_c   1.000
_cell.angle_alpha   90.00
_cell.angle_beta   90.00
_cell.angle_gamma   90.00
#
_symmetry.space_group_name_H-M   'P 1'
#
loop_
_entity.id
_entity.type
_entity.pdbx_description
1 polymer ?
#
loop_
_entity_poly.entity_id
_entity_poly.type
_entity_poly.pdbx_seq_one_letter_code
_entity_poly.pdbx_strand_id
1 'polypeptide(L)' 'MLPLEEIKKYYPNASEDELKEIQEVVYLLACSVMQECYGLKWMGSFEESDPDEK' A
#
# COMPACT_ATOMS: atom_id res chain seq x y z
N MET A 1 -4.58 -0.86 0.34
CA MET A 1 -3.55 -0.65 1.39
C MET A 1 -3.52 -1.84 2.34
N LEU A 2 -2.36 -2.12 2.95
CA LEU A 2 -2.18 -3.23 3.90
C LEU A 2 -3.03 -3.00 5.17
N PRO A 3 -3.82 -3.97 5.68
CA PRO A 3 -4.65 -3.76 6.86
C PRO A 3 -3.84 -3.38 8.11
N LEU A 4 -4.34 -2.43 8.91
CA LEU A 4 -3.65 -2.00 10.15
C LEU A 4 -3.47 -3.17 11.13
N GLU A 5 -4.39 -4.13 11.15
CA GLU A 5 -4.30 -5.34 11.98
C GLU A 5 -3.10 -6.21 11.62
N GLU A 6 -2.70 -6.27 10.34
CA GLU A 6 -1.49 -6.97 9.93
C GLU A 6 -0.24 -6.21 10.35
N ILE A 7 -0.24 -4.89 10.24
CA ILE A 7 0.88 -4.03 10.66
C ILE A 7 1.07 -4.11 12.18
N LYS A 8 -0.01 -4.14 12.94
CA LYS A 8 0.00 -4.23 14.42
C LYS A 8 0.67 -5.51 14.93
N LYS A 9 0.70 -6.60 14.16
CA LYS A 9 1.45 -7.82 14.53
C LYS A 9 2.95 -7.58 14.63
N TYR A 10 3.48 -6.64 13.84
CA TYR A 10 4.90 -6.26 13.82
C TYR A 10 5.18 -5.07 14.74
N TYR A 11 4.19 -4.20 14.95
CA TYR A 11 4.28 -3.01 15.82
C TYR A 11 3.21 -3.04 16.92
N PRO A 12 3.28 -3.98 17.87
CA PRO A 12 2.21 -4.23 18.84
C PRO A 12 1.97 -3.07 19.82
N ASN A 13 2.98 -2.22 20.02
CA ASN A 13 2.93 -1.09 20.94
C ASN A 13 2.65 0.25 20.26
N ALA A 14 2.54 0.28 18.93
CA ALA A 14 2.27 1.50 18.19
C ALA A 14 0.82 1.93 18.40
N SER A 15 0.62 3.24 18.51
CA SER A 15 -0.71 3.87 18.51
C SER A 15 -1.38 3.72 17.14
N GLU A 16 -2.69 3.97 17.07
CA GLU A 16 -3.41 3.89 15.80
C GLU A 16 -2.87 4.89 14.76
N ASP A 17 -2.48 6.08 15.19
CA ASP A 17 -1.90 7.11 14.32
C ASP A 17 -0.53 6.68 13.78
N GLU A 18 0.35 6.14 14.63
CA GLU A 18 1.63 5.58 14.18
C GLU A 18 1.44 4.41 13.21
N LEU A 19 0.44 3.55 13.43
CA LEU A 19 0.13 2.44 12.52
C LEU A 19 -0.33 2.95 11.13
N LYS A 20 -1.05 4.07 11.07
CA LYS A 20 -1.44 4.72 9.80
C LYS A 20 -0.24 5.33 9.09
N GLU A 21 0.66 5.98 9.81
CA GLU A 21 1.91 6.51 9.23
C GLU A 21 2.76 5.36 8.64
N ILE A 22 2.90 4.25 9.38
CA ILE A 22 3.61 3.06 8.89
C ILE A 22 2.92 2.48 7.64
N GLN A 23 1.59 2.41 7.64
CA GLN A 23 0.81 1.94 6.49
C GLN A 23 1.08 2.76 5.23
N GLU A 24 1.14 4.09 5.36
CA GLU A 24 1.43 5.01 4.27
C GLU A 24 2.86 4.82 3.74
N VAL A 25 3.85 4.74 4.63
CA VAL A 25 5.26 4.53 4.24
C VAL A 25 5.42 3.20 3.50
N VAL A 26 4.82 2.12 3.99
CA VAL A 26 4.87 0.80 3.34
C VAL A 26 4.23 0.85 1.97
N TYR A 27 3.09 1.54 1.83
CA TYR A 27 2.43 1.72 0.55
C TYR A 27 3.33 2.48 -0.46
N LEU A 28 3.90 3.61 -0.06
CA LEU A 28 4.78 4.41 -0.92
C LEU A 28 6.03 3.64 -1.33
N LEU A 29 6.63 2.88 -0.42
CA LEU A 29 7.78 2.03 -0.72
C LEU A 29 7.42 0.94 -1.72
N ALA A 30 6.28 0.26 -1.52
CA ALA A 30 5.79 -0.76 -2.45
C ALA A 30 5.55 -0.17 -3.84
N CYS A 31 4.88 0.98 -3.94
CA CYS A 31 4.69 1.68 -5.21
C CYS A 31 6.02 2.02 -5.88
N SER A 32 7.01 2.49 -5.11
CA SER A 32 8.34 2.83 -5.64
C SER A 32 9.07 1.60 -6.18
N VAL A 33 9.05 0.49 -5.44
CA VAL A 33 9.64 -0.78 -5.89
C VAL A 33 8.94 -1.28 -7.16
N MET A 34 7.61 -1.23 -7.20
CA MET A 34 6.86 -1.65 -8.37
C MET A 34 7.12 -0.75 -9.58
N GLN A 35 7.24 0.55 -9.39
CA GLN A 35 7.63 1.49 -10.43
C GLN A 35 9.04 1.19 -10.96
N GLU A 36 10.00 0.90 -10.09
CA GLU A 36 11.37 0.56 -10.49
C GLU A 36 11.42 -0.76 -11.25
N CYS A 37 10.70 -1.79 -10.78
CA CYS A 37 10.73 -3.12 -11.39
C CYS A 37 9.90 -3.24 -12.68
N TYR A 38 8.77 -2.53 -12.76
CA TYR A 38 7.78 -2.71 -13.85
C TYR A 38 7.56 -1.44 -14.69
N GLY A 39 8.21 -0.33 -14.35
CA GLY A 39 8.12 0.95 -15.04
C GLY A 39 6.78 1.68 -14.82
N LEU A 40 6.66 2.88 -15.39
CA LEU A 40 5.49 3.78 -15.27
C LEU A 40 4.16 3.16 -15.74
N LYS A 41 4.21 2.11 -16.57
CA LYS A 41 3.02 1.43 -17.09
C LYS A 41 2.22 0.72 -15.97
N TRP A 42 2.88 0.36 -14.87
CA TRP A 42 2.22 -0.31 -13.75
C TRP A 42 1.25 0.59 -12.99
N MET A 43 1.54 1.89 -12.84
CA MET A 43 0.62 2.82 -12.18
C MET A 43 -0.62 3.12 -13.03
N GLY A 44 -0.48 3.17 -14.36
CA GLY A 44 -1.59 3.50 -15.27
C GLY A 44 -2.71 2.46 -15.30
N SER A 45 -2.43 1.18 -15.02
CA SER A 45 -3.46 0.13 -14.97
C SER A 45 -4.21 0.06 -13.63
N PHE A 46 -3.75 0.77 -12.59
CA PHE A 46 -4.43 0.77 -11.30
C PHE A 46 -5.64 1.73 -11.27
N GLU A 47 -5.60 2.82 -12.05
CA GLU A 47 -6.75 3.75 -12.20
C GLU A 47 -7.84 3.23 -13.17
N GLU A 48 -7.53 2.27 -14.06
CA GLU A 48 -8.50 1.68 -15.02
C GLU A 48 -9.16 0.37 -14.54
N SER A 49 -8.83 -0.12 -13.34
CA SER A 49 -9.50 -1.30 -12.78
C SER A 49 -10.72 -0.90 -11.97
N ASP A 50 -11.76 -0.41 -12.66
CA ASP A 50 -13.14 -0.41 -12.13
C ASP A 50 -13.54 -1.87 -11.81
N PRO A 51 -13.90 -2.21 -10.55
CA PRO A 51 -14.34 -3.55 -10.19
C PRO A 51 -15.84 -3.76 -10.48
N ASP A 52 -16.33 -3.33 -11.64
CA ASP A 52 -17.73 -3.52 -12.06
C ASP A 52 -17.81 -3.88 -13.56
N GLU A 53 -17.41 -5.10 -13.90
CA GLU A 53 -18.05 -5.82 -15.02
C GLU A 53 -18.76 -7.04 -14.44
N LYS A 54 -20.08 -6.90 -14.30
CA LYS A 54 -21.04 -7.94 -13.92
C LYS A 54 -21.77 -8.46 -15.15
#